data_AF-A0A9P6QWI0-F1
#
_entry.id   AF-A0A9P6QWI0-F1
#
_cell.length_a   1.000
_cell.length_b   1.000
_cell.length_c   1.000
_cell.angle_alpha   90.00
_cell.angle_beta   90.00
_cell.angle_gamma   90.00
#
_symmetry.space_group_name_H-M   'P 1'
#
loop_
_entity.id
_entity.type
_entity.pdbx_description
1 polymer ?
#
loop_
_entity_poly.entity_id
_entity_poly.type
_entity_poly.pdbx_seq_one_letter_code
_entity_poly.pdbx_strand_id
1 'polypeptide(L)'
;MSTYIQPVPVTEGRLGHLTPEQTEKLQQFWVRLYDVFDGKTQFDQTAPSSFKGQAREDDAPATPSTEKKGWFSRSKAVETSSKEVAAPRFTGAELYKTFWKLTMMDHPDIIVLKFLRARKWVLDDAMKMFLNALKWRIVERIDEL
;
A
#
# COMPACT_ATOMS: atom_id res chain seq x y z
N MET A 1 -18.62 -36.65 -22.46
CA MET A 1 -18.38 -36.39 -21.02
C MET A 1 -18.58 -34.92 -20.77
N SER A 2 -19.65 -34.52 -20.08
CA SER A 2 -19.89 -33.12 -19.70
C SER A 2 -18.97 -32.79 -18.52
N THR A 3 -17.99 -31.92 -18.72
CA THR A 3 -17.14 -31.40 -17.66
C THR A 3 -17.97 -30.45 -16.81
N TYR A 4 -18.44 -30.95 -15.67
CA TYR A 4 -19.09 -30.12 -14.66
C TYR A 4 -18.05 -29.12 -14.11
N ILE A 5 -18.16 -27.86 -14.50
CA ILE A 5 -17.37 -26.78 -13.93
C ILE A 5 -17.96 -26.52 -12.55
N GLN A 6 -17.23 -26.86 -11.50
CA GLN A 6 -17.62 -26.52 -10.13
C GLN A 6 -17.81 -25.01 -10.03
N PRO A 7 -18.92 -24.50 -9.46
CA PRO A 7 -19.10 -23.08 -9.27
C PRO A 7 -17.96 -22.55 -8.39
N VAL A 8 -17.31 -21.47 -8.84
CA VAL A 8 -16.21 -20.87 -8.09
C VAL A 8 -16.76 -20.46 -6.72
N PRO A 9 -16.20 -20.94 -5.60
CA PRO A 9 -16.69 -20.58 -4.29
C PRO A 9 -16.57 -19.07 -4.12
N VAL A 10 -17.62 -18.48 -3.57
CA VAL A 10 -17.70 -17.05 -3.30
C VAL A 10 -16.52 -16.67 -2.41
N THR A 11 -15.66 -15.76 -2.90
CA THR A 11 -14.46 -15.39 -2.15
C THR A 11 -14.83 -14.32 -1.12
N GLU A 12 -14.72 -14.67 0.16
CA GLU A 12 -14.85 -13.71 1.28
C GLU A 12 -13.89 -12.52 1.13
N GLY A 13 -14.25 -11.40 1.76
CA GLY A 13 -13.43 -10.19 1.73
C GLY A 13 -13.61 -9.33 0.46
N ARG A 14 -14.63 -9.63 -0.35
CA ARG A 14 -15.05 -8.80 -1.48
C ARG A 14 -16.31 -8.02 -1.15
N LEU A 15 -16.56 -6.94 -1.88
CA LEU A 15 -17.79 -6.16 -1.72
C LEU A 15 -19.01 -7.08 -1.88
N GLY A 16 -19.94 -7.01 -0.94
CA GLY A 16 -21.12 -7.89 -0.86
C GLY A 16 -20.89 -9.25 -0.18
N HIS A 17 -19.64 -9.61 0.12
CA HIS A 17 -19.24 -10.87 0.75
C HIS A 17 -18.25 -10.64 1.90
N LEU A 18 -18.62 -9.74 2.81
CA LEU A 18 -17.84 -9.41 4.00
C LEU A 18 -18.42 -10.10 5.22
N THR A 19 -17.56 -10.68 6.05
CA THR A 19 -17.95 -11.10 7.40
C THR A 19 -18.17 -9.87 8.30
N PRO A 20 -18.82 -10.01 9.47
CA PRO A 20 -18.99 -8.89 10.40
C PRO A 20 -17.66 -8.26 10.83
N GLU A 21 -16.65 -9.07 11.12
CA GLU A 21 -15.31 -8.61 11.49
C GLU A 21 -14.60 -7.85 10.35
N GLN A 22 -14.75 -8.34 9.12
CA GLN A 22 -14.22 -7.68 7.93
C GLN A 22 -14.90 -6.33 7.69
N THR A 23 -16.22 -6.27 7.91
CA THR A 23 -17.00 -5.04 7.82
C THR A 23 -16.54 -4.02 8.86
N GLU A 24 -16.28 -4.46 10.09
CA GLU A 24 -15.74 -3.59 11.15
C GLU A 24 -14.36 -3.03 10.77
N LYS A 25 -13.46 -3.87 10.25
CA LYS A 25 -12.13 -3.42 9.78
C LYS A 25 -12.23 -2.40 8.65
N LEU A 26 -13.16 -2.59 7.72
CA LEU A 26 -13.43 -1.63 6.65
C LEU A 26 -13.89 -0.28 7.21
N GLN A 27 -14.82 -0.28 8.17
CA GLN A 27 -15.28 0.93 8.84
C GLN A 27 -14.15 1.63 9.60
N GLN A 28 -13.35 0.90 10.37
CA GLN A 28 -12.19 1.44 11.09
C GLN A 28 -11.16 2.06 10.13
N PHE A 29 -10.94 1.44 8.96
CA PHE A 29 -10.08 1.99 7.92
C PHE A 29 -10.61 3.34 7.43
N TRP A 30 -11.91 3.42 7.13
CA TRP A 30 -12.54 4.66 6.67
C TRP A 30 -12.44 5.79 7.67
N VAL A 31 -12.74 5.53 8.95
CA VAL A 31 -12.61 6.53 10.02
C VAL A 31 -11.19 7.10 10.05
N ARG A 32 -10.18 6.22 10.11
CA ARG A 32 -8.77 6.65 10.14
C ARG A 32 -8.34 7.37 8.88
N LEU A 33 -8.85 6.94 7.72
CA LEU A 33 -8.55 7.59 6.45
C LEU A 33 -9.07 9.03 6.41
N TYR A 34 -10.30 9.26 6.87
CA TYR A 34 -10.85 10.62 6.94
C TYR A 34 -10.16 11.48 7.99
N ASP A 35 -9.74 10.91 9.13
CA ASP A 35 -8.92 11.65 10.09
C ASP A 35 -7.57 12.10 9.50
N VAL A 36 -6.99 11.31 8.60
CA VAL A 36 -5.79 11.69 7.83
C VAL A 36 -6.13 12.78 6.80
N PHE A 37 -7.25 12.67 6.08
CA PHE A 37 -7.69 13.69 5.12
C PHE A 37 -7.96 15.03 5.77
N ASP A 38 -8.58 15.03 6.96
CA ASP A 38 -8.87 16.22 7.75
C ASP A 38 -7.62 16.78 8.46
N GLY A 39 -6.48 16.08 8.39
CA GLY A 39 -5.24 16.48 9.06
C GLY A 39 -5.27 16.31 10.58
N LYS A 40 -6.25 15.59 11.14
CA LYS A 40 -6.35 15.28 12.58
C LYS A 40 -5.31 14.26 13.02
N THR A 41 -4.96 13.34 12.12
CA THR A 41 -3.99 12.27 12.37
C THR A 41 -2.72 12.51 11.57
N GLN A 42 -1.57 12.52 12.27
CA GLN A 42 -0.28 12.55 11.62
C GLN A 42 0.02 11.18 10.98
N PHE A 43 0.68 11.22 9.83
CA PHE A 43 1.15 10.05 9.13
C PHE A 43 2.58 10.30 8.66
N ASP A 44 3.27 9.21 8.35
CA ASP A 44 4.63 9.24 7.82
C ASP A 44 4.70 10.15 6.58
N GLN A 45 5.54 11.18 6.61
CA GLN A 45 5.70 12.13 5.51
C GLN A 45 6.82 11.74 4.55
N THR A 46 7.55 10.65 4.82
CA THR A 46 8.59 10.20 3.92
C THR A 46 7.97 9.83 2.57
N ALA A 47 8.57 10.37 1.51
CA ALA A 47 8.26 9.95 0.16
C ALA A 47 8.63 8.46 0.05
N PRO A 48 7.75 7.61 -0.51
CA PRO A 48 8.06 6.20 -0.67
C PRO A 48 9.29 6.08 -1.58
N SER A 49 10.31 5.34 -1.14
CA SER A 49 11.41 4.96 -2.04
C SER A 49 10.79 4.30 -3.27
N SER A 50 10.96 4.93 -4.43
CA SER A 50 10.41 4.48 -5.71
C SER A 50 10.63 2.97 -5.82
N PHE A 51 9.50 2.27 -5.94
CA PHE A 51 9.23 0.86 -5.68
C PHE A 51 10.36 -0.11 -6.10
N LYS A 52 11.46 -0.16 -5.36
CA LYS A 52 12.51 -1.18 -5.54
C LYS A 52 12.19 -2.36 -4.63
N GLY A 53 11.20 -3.13 -5.07
CA GLY A 53 11.00 -4.54 -4.71
C GLY A 53 10.84 -4.85 -3.22
N GLN A 54 9.65 -4.60 -2.65
CA GLN A 54 9.15 -5.47 -1.59
C GLN A 54 8.44 -6.66 -2.24
N ALA A 55 9.25 -7.61 -2.73
CA ALA A 55 8.84 -9.00 -2.74
C ALA A 55 8.73 -9.44 -1.28
N ARG A 56 7.67 -10.16 -0.96
CA ARG A 56 7.40 -10.72 0.36
C ARG A 56 8.61 -11.53 0.84
N GLU A 57 9.16 -11.18 1.99
CA GLU A 57 9.82 -12.17 2.83
C GLU A 57 8.70 -12.91 3.57
N ASP A 58 8.12 -13.91 2.90
CA ASP A 58 7.33 -14.95 3.56
C ASP A 58 8.26 -16.14 3.82
N ASP A 59 8.30 -16.54 5.08
CA ASP A 59 9.07 -17.60 5.72
C ASP A 59 8.69 -19.00 5.19
N ALA A 60 9.65 -19.74 4.60
CA ALA A 60 9.72 -21.22 4.51
C ALA A 60 11.04 -21.69 3.86
N PRO A 61 11.58 -22.90 4.20
CA PRO A 61 13.03 -23.15 4.21
C PRO A 61 13.57 -23.85 2.96
N ALA A 62 14.79 -23.48 2.52
CA ALA A 62 15.71 -24.37 1.80
C ALA A 62 17.15 -23.81 1.78
N THR A 63 18.08 -24.61 2.30
CA THR A 63 19.55 -24.52 2.12
C THR A 63 19.99 -24.96 0.71
N PRO A 64 21.28 -24.89 0.32
CA PRO A 64 22.21 -23.76 0.38
C PRO A 64 22.86 -23.43 -0.99
N SER A 65 23.38 -22.20 -1.07
CA SER A 65 24.56 -21.76 -1.84
C SER A 65 24.76 -22.19 -3.31
N THR A 66 24.59 -21.22 -4.22
CA THR A 66 25.56 -21.08 -5.32
C THR A 66 26.03 -19.62 -5.37
N GLU A 67 27.31 -19.45 -5.10
CA GLU A 67 28.06 -18.22 -5.21
C GLU A 67 27.91 -17.59 -6.61
N LYS A 68 27.59 -16.30 -6.67
CA LYS A 68 28.20 -15.42 -7.69
C LYS A 68 28.70 -14.15 -7.02
N LYS A 69 30.03 -14.13 -6.90
CA LYS A 69 30.86 -12.98 -6.53
C LYS A 69 30.56 -11.78 -7.42
N GLY A 70 30.49 -10.62 -6.77
CA GLY A 70 31.28 -9.47 -7.18
C GLY A 70 30.66 -8.57 -8.25
N TRP A 71 30.10 -7.46 -7.79
CA TRP A 71 30.47 -6.11 -8.28
C TRP A 71 29.65 -5.11 -7.46
N PHE A 72 30.16 -4.66 -6.30
CA PHE A 72 29.89 -3.35 -5.65
C PHE A 72 30.58 -3.35 -4.27
N SER A 73 31.88 -3.65 -4.24
CA SER A 73 32.73 -3.19 -3.14
C SER A 73 33.20 -1.79 -3.48
N ARG A 74 32.63 -0.77 -2.82
CA ARG A 74 33.39 0.37 -2.27
C ARG A 74 32.42 1.25 -1.50
N SER A 75 32.26 0.92 -0.23
CA SER A 75 31.99 1.88 0.82
C SER A 75 32.98 3.04 0.70
N LYS A 76 32.46 4.21 0.36
CA LYS A 76 33.08 5.49 0.69
C LYS A 76 32.03 6.29 1.42
N ALA A 77 32.17 6.34 2.74
CA ALA A 77 31.51 7.32 3.58
C ALA A 77 31.86 8.70 3.03
N VAL A 78 30.87 9.35 2.44
CA VAL A 78 30.88 10.80 2.23
C VAL A 78 29.77 11.30 3.12
N GLU A 79 30.18 11.83 4.28
CA GLU A 79 29.40 12.78 5.05
C GLU A 79 29.05 13.94 4.13
N THR A 80 27.90 13.82 3.49
CA THR A 80 27.28 14.94 2.80
C THR A 80 26.32 15.51 3.81
N SER A 81 26.73 16.62 4.42
CA SER A 81 25.87 17.49 5.23
C SER A 81 24.56 17.66 4.49
N SER A 82 23.57 16.88 4.89
CA SER A 82 22.28 16.85 4.23
C SER A 82 21.63 18.15 4.62
N LYS A 83 21.66 19.15 3.73
CA LYS A 83 20.62 20.17 3.74
C LYS A 83 19.33 19.39 3.80
N GLU A 84 18.63 19.45 4.93
CA GLU A 84 17.29 18.90 5.08
C GLU A 84 16.43 19.66 4.06
N VAL A 85 16.41 19.15 2.83
CA VAL A 85 15.39 19.50 1.86
C VAL A 85 14.14 18.95 2.50
N ALA A 86 13.36 19.83 3.13
CA ALA A 86 12.12 19.49 3.79
C ALA A 86 11.37 18.53 2.86
N ALA A 87 11.20 17.28 3.31
CA ALA A 87 10.54 16.25 2.53
C ALA A 87 9.20 16.81 2.01
N PRO A 88 8.76 16.45 0.79
CA PRO A 88 7.45 16.87 0.29
C PRO A 88 6.40 16.58 1.35
N ARG A 89 5.83 17.63 1.94
CA ARG A 89 4.80 17.47 2.96
C ARG A 89 3.51 17.18 2.23
N PHE A 90 3.11 15.92 2.23
CA PHE A 90 1.81 15.52 1.72
C PHE A 90 0.74 16.04 2.67
N THR A 91 -0.19 16.79 2.12
CA THR A 91 -1.35 17.26 2.88
C THR A 91 -2.48 16.25 2.82
N GLY A 92 -3.33 16.21 3.85
CA GLY A 92 -4.54 15.38 3.84
C GLY A 92 -5.46 15.70 2.65
N ALA A 93 -5.53 16.98 2.26
CA ALA A 93 -6.29 17.44 1.10
C ALA A 93 -5.75 16.92 -0.25
N GLU A 94 -4.42 16.80 -0.40
CA GLU A 94 -3.82 16.18 -1.59
C GLU A 94 -4.14 14.69 -1.64
N LEU A 95 -3.97 13.98 -0.51
CA LEU A 95 -4.31 12.56 -0.43
C LEU A 95 -5.79 12.30 -0.73
N TYR A 96 -6.69 13.16 -0.24
CA TYR A 96 -8.11 13.10 -0.55
C TYR A 96 -8.36 13.21 -2.06
N LYS A 97 -7.79 14.22 -2.72
CA LYS A 97 -7.93 14.41 -4.18
C LYS A 97 -7.38 13.22 -4.95
N THR A 98 -6.19 12.75 -4.59
CA THR A 98 -5.54 11.60 -5.24
C THR A 98 -6.33 10.32 -5.03
N PHE A 99 -6.93 10.11 -3.85
CA PHE A 99 -7.77 8.96 -3.59
C PHE A 99 -8.98 8.92 -4.52
N TRP A 100 -9.72 10.02 -4.65
CA TRP A 100 -10.91 10.04 -5.51
C TRP A 100 -10.56 9.93 -7.01
N LYS A 101 -9.39 10.44 -7.42
CA LYS A 101 -8.82 10.16 -8.75
C LYS A 101 -8.39 8.70 -8.92
N LEU A 102 -7.98 8.00 -7.86
CA LEU A 102 -7.70 6.56 -7.93
C LEU A 102 -9.00 5.75 -8.06
N THR A 103 -10.07 6.16 -7.38
CA THR A 103 -11.37 5.47 -7.37
C THR A 103 -12.08 5.55 -8.73
N MET A 104 -11.99 6.68 -9.44
CA MET A 104 -12.64 6.88 -10.75
C MET A 104 -14.12 6.44 -10.74
N MET A 105 -14.47 5.39 -11.48
CA MET A 105 -15.84 4.86 -11.61
C MET A 105 -16.11 3.62 -10.74
N ASP A 106 -15.11 3.15 -9.99
CA ASP A 106 -15.25 1.99 -9.11
C ASP A 106 -15.88 2.36 -7.76
N HIS A 107 -16.42 1.38 -7.05
CA HIS A 107 -16.86 1.57 -5.67
C HIS A 107 -15.65 1.83 -4.76
N PRO A 108 -15.65 2.88 -3.91
CA PRO A 108 -14.48 3.25 -3.12
C PRO A 108 -14.03 2.14 -2.15
N ASP A 109 -14.97 1.38 -1.57
CA ASP A 109 -14.64 0.23 -0.73
C ASP A 109 -13.83 -0.85 -1.48
N ILE A 110 -14.01 -1.02 -2.79
CA ILE A 110 -13.24 -2.01 -3.55
C ILE A 110 -11.75 -1.67 -3.47
N ILE A 111 -11.40 -0.39 -3.54
CA ILE A 111 -10.02 0.06 -3.39
C ILE A 111 -9.52 -0.27 -1.99
N VAL A 112 -10.23 0.13 -0.94
CA VAL A 112 -9.83 -0.13 0.45
C VAL A 112 -9.69 -1.64 0.74
N LEU A 113 -10.66 -2.45 0.31
CA LEU A 113 -10.69 -3.90 0.47
C LEU A 113 -9.51 -4.59 -0.23
N LYS A 114 -8.97 -4.03 -1.33
CA LYS A 114 -7.74 -4.56 -1.96
C LYS A 114 -6.55 -4.47 -1.02
N PHE A 115 -6.40 -3.36 -0.30
CA PHE A 115 -5.29 -3.16 0.64
C PHE A 115 -5.48 -3.97 1.93
N LEU A 116 -6.70 -4.01 2.49
CA LEU A 116 -7.00 -4.83 3.66
C LEU A 116 -6.72 -6.31 3.40
N ARG A 117 -7.19 -6.87 2.28
CA ARG A 117 -6.90 -8.27 1.92
C ARG A 117 -5.41 -8.51 1.69
N ALA A 118 -4.73 -7.62 0.97
CA ALA A 118 -3.30 -7.76 0.70
C ALA A 118 -2.44 -7.75 1.97
N ARG A 119 -2.92 -7.14 3.06
CA ARG A 119 -2.27 -7.09 4.37
C ARG A 119 -2.96 -7.96 5.42
N LYS A 120 -3.63 -9.05 4.99
CA LYS A 120 -4.24 -10.06 5.87
C LYS A 120 -5.15 -9.44 6.96
N TRP A 121 -5.84 -8.35 6.63
CA TRP A 121 -6.72 -7.59 7.53
C TRP A 121 -6.03 -6.90 8.72
N VAL A 122 -4.70 -6.75 8.68
CA VAL A 122 -3.94 -5.93 9.62
C VAL A 122 -4.10 -4.46 9.24
N LEU A 123 -4.83 -3.71 10.06
CA LEU A 123 -5.29 -2.36 9.75
C LEU A 123 -4.13 -1.37 9.56
N ASP A 124 -3.14 -1.37 10.44
CA ASP A 124 -2.03 -0.41 10.40
C ASP A 124 -1.12 -0.66 9.20
N ASP A 125 -0.86 -1.92 8.86
CA ASP A 125 -0.10 -2.31 7.67
C ASP A 125 -0.84 -1.95 6.38
N ALA A 126 -2.15 -2.16 6.35
CA ALA A 126 -3.01 -1.77 5.23
C ALA A 126 -2.98 -0.25 5.04
N MET A 127 -3.15 0.53 6.11
CA MET A 127 -3.07 1.99 6.09
C MET A 127 -1.71 2.48 5.61
N LYS A 128 -0.61 1.92 6.14
CA LYS A 128 0.75 2.27 5.74
C LYS A 128 0.99 2.00 4.25
N MET A 129 0.60 0.82 3.75
CA MET A 129 0.74 0.49 2.33
C MET A 129 -0.12 1.40 1.45
N PHE A 130 -1.35 1.69 1.87
CA PHE A 130 -2.28 2.53 1.14
C PHE A 130 -1.78 3.97 1.02
N LEU A 131 -1.36 4.58 2.13
CA LEU A 131 -0.81 5.93 2.14
C LEU A 131 0.47 6.01 1.29
N ASN A 132 1.35 5.01 1.37
CA ASN A 132 2.53 4.97 0.51
C ASN A 132 2.18 4.86 -0.98
N ALA A 133 1.11 4.13 -1.34
CA ALA A 133 0.63 4.08 -2.72
C ALA A 133 0.11 5.44 -3.21
N LEU A 134 -0.65 6.17 -2.38
CA LEU A 134 -1.13 7.52 -2.72
C LEU A 134 0.03 8.52 -2.87
N LYS A 135 0.99 8.51 -1.94
CA LYS A 135 2.19 9.36 -2.03
C LYS A 135 2.98 9.08 -3.30
N TRP A 136 3.19 7.81 -3.64
CA TRP A 136 3.89 7.43 -4.87
C TRP A 136 3.15 7.97 -6.10
N ARG A 137 1.82 7.85 -6.13
CA ARG A 137 0.98 8.37 -7.22
C ARG A 137 1.15 9.89 -7.40
N ILE A 138 1.24 10.63 -6.30
CA ILE A 138 1.50 12.08 -6.29
C ILE A 138 2.91 12.38 -6.82
N VAL A 139 3.92 11.69 -6.27
CA VAL A 139 5.34 11.92 -6.63
C VAL A 139 5.61 11.63 -8.11
N GLU A 140 5.10 10.51 -8.62
CA GLU A 140 5.27 10.11 -10.03
C GLU A 140 4.26 10.77 -10.96
N ARG A 141 3.40 11.67 -10.45
CA ARG A 141 2.38 12.41 -11.22
C ARG A 141 1.54 11.53 -12.13
N ILE A 142 1.12 10.37 -11.64
CA ILE A 142 0.40 9.35 -12.43
C ILE A 142 -0.91 9.89 -13.04
N ASP A 143 -1.53 10.88 -12.40
CA ASP A 143 -2.77 11.49 -12.89
C ASP A 143 -2.56 12.45 -14.09
N GLU A 144 -1.31 12.70 -14.49
CA GLU A 144 -0.94 13.55 -15.65
C GLU A 144 -0.51 12.71 -16.87
N LEU A 145 -0.48 11.38 -16.75
CA LEU A 145 -0.13 10.43 -17.83
C LEU A 145 -1.34 10.11 -18.72
#